data_AF-A0A2G6CVT3-F1
#
_entry.id   AF-A0A2G6CVT3-F1
#
_cell.length_a   1.000
_cell.length_b   1.000
_cell.length_c   1.000
_cell.angle_alpha   90.00
_cell.angle_beta   90.00
_cell.angle_gamma   90.00
#
_symmetry.space_group_name_H-M   'P 1'
#
loop_
_entity.id
_entity.type
_entity.pdbx_description
1 polymer ?
#
loop_
_entity_poly.entity_id
_entity_poly.type
_entity_poly.pdbx_seq_one_letter_code
_entity_poly.pdbx_strand_id
1 'polypeptide(L)'
;MHAGMEHFYRIADRLDLTDSQEQQLDAIIDNARIKMREGDHFRAVMRALVTDLNPDDSDYEVKLHDPAERAAAAATEKTLFIGKVKKDVYALLTAEQQKELEKRMAGRMGKMNCKNK
;
A
#
# COMPACT_ATOMS: atom_id res chain seq x y z
N MET A 1 -3.29 -4.41 -5.79
CA MET A 1 -2.75 -3.14 -5.26
C MET A 1 -3.63 -2.65 -4.09
N HIS A 2 -3.06 -2.04 -3.06
CA HIS A 2 -3.81 -1.58 -1.88
C HIS A 2 -4.74 -0.41 -2.22
N ALA A 3 -6.01 -0.46 -1.80
CA ALA A 3 -7.03 0.53 -2.19
C ALA A 3 -6.64 1.99 -1.85
N GLY A 4 -5.94 2.21 -0.73
CA GLY A 4 -5.45 3.54 -0.35
C GLY A 4 -4.29 4.06 -1.22
N MET A 5 -3.52 3.16 -1.83
CA MET A 5 -2.37 3.49 -2.68
C MET A 5 -2.82 3.83 -4.11
N GLU A 6 -3.73 3.03 -4.67
CA GLU A 6 -4.40 3.34 -5.94
C GLU A 6 -5.10 4.70 -5.90
N HIS A 7 -5.78 4.99 -4.78
CA HIS A 7 -6.43 6.28 -4.59
C HIS A 7 -5.43 7.44 -4.58
N PHE A 8 -4.30 7.28 -3.90
CA PHE A 8 -3.24 8.30 -3.84
C PHE A 8 -2.69 8.59 -5.24
N TYR A 9 -2.36 7.55 -6.01
CA TYR A 9 -1.82 7.73 -7.36
C TYR A 9 -2.80 8.37 -8.32
N ARG A 10 -4.07 7.94 -8.30
CA ARG A 10 -5.11 8.54 -9.13
C ARG A 10 -5.31 10.04 -8.83
N ILE A 11 -4.97 10.50 -7.63
CA ILE A 11 -5.02 11.93 -7.32
C ILE A 11 -3.75 12.63 -7.83
N ALA A 12 -2.58 12.04 -7.62
CA ALA A 12 -1.31 12.57 -8.10
C ALA A 12 -1.28 12.73 -9.64
N ASP A 13 -1.81 11.74 -10.36
CA ASP A 13 -1.97 11.72 -11.81
C ASP A 13 -2.92 12.81 -12.35
N ARG A 14 -3.78 13.36 -11.49
CA ARG A 14 -4.71 14.45 -11.84
C ARG A 14 -4.19 15.83 -11.46
N LEU A 15 -2.94 15.92 -11.02
CA LEU A 15 -2.27 17.19 -10.82
C LEU A 15 -1.85 17.75 -12.19
N ASP A 16 -1.63 19.04 -12.25
CA ASP A 16 -1.08 19.69 -13.43
C ASP A 16 0.42 19.38 -13.53
N LEU A 17 0.74 18.17 -13.98
CA LEU A 17 2.09 17.65 -14.12
C LEU A 17 2.68 18.04 -15.47
N THR A 18 3.98 18.31 -15.49
CA THR A 18 4.73 18.35 -16.75
C THR A 18 4.87 16.93 -17.33
N ASP A 19 5.05 16.82 -18.66
CA ASP A 19 5.26 15.53 -19.33
C ASP A 19 6.40 14.69 -18.69
N SER A 20 7.45 15.36 -18.22
CA SER A 20 8.57 14.70 -17.53
C SER A 20 8.17 14.15 -16.14
N GLN A 21 7.34 14.88 -15.39
CA GLN A 21 6.82 14.42 -14.11
C GLN A 21 5.83 13.27 -14.30
N GLU A 22 4.98 13.32 -15.32
CA GLU A 22 4.01 12.26 -15.65
C GLU A 22 4.74 10.94 -15.98
N GLN A 23 5.74 10.99 -16.86
CA GLN A 23 6.56 9.81 -17.20
C GLN A 23 7.26 9.21 -15.98
N GLN A 24 7.79 10.06 -15.09
CA GLN A 24 8.44 9.59 -13.86
C GLN A 24 7.42 9.01 -12.87
N LEU A 25 6.24 9.61 -12.75
CA LEU A 25 5.16 9.12 -11.91
C LEU A 25 4.69 7.74 -12.38
N ASP A 26 4.48 7.55 -13.67
CA ASP A 26 4.09 6.27 -14.26
C ASP A 26 5.14 5.18 -14.00
N ALA A 27 6.42 5.49 -14.22
CA ALA A 27 7.50 4.55 -13.94
C ALA A 27 7.54 4.13 -12.46
N ILE A 28 7.30 5.07 -11.54
CA ILE A 28 7.22 4.77 -10.11
C ILE A 28 6.01 3.86 -9.81
N ILE A 29 4.84 4.17 -10.38
CA ILE A 29 3.60 3.42 -10.15
C ILE A 29 3.70 2.01 -10.71
N ASP A 30 4.22 1.83 -11.91
CA ASP A 30 4.32 0.52 -12.55
C ASP A 30 5.32 -0.39 -11.83
N ASN A 31 6.47 0.14 -11.42
CA ASN A 31 7.39 -0.59 -10.55
C ASN A 31 6.73 -0.99 -9.22
N ALA A 32 5.92 -0.09 -8.64
CA ALA A 32 5.17 -0.40 -7.44
C ALA A 32 4.09 -1.46 -7.67
N ARG A 33 3.40 -1.46 -8.82
CA ARG A 33 2.42 -2.49 -9.19
C ARG A 33 3.05 -3.87 -9.24
N ILE A 34 4.21 -3.99 -9.87
CA ILE A 34 4.92 -5.27 -10.02
C ILE A 34 5.27 -5.83 -8.64
N LYS A 35 5.97 -5.06 -7.80
CA LYS A 35 6.34 -5.50 -6.44
C LYS A 35 5.12 -5.82 -5.56
N MET A 36 4.03 -5.08 -5.73
CA MET A 36 2.81 -5.32 -4.96
C MET A 36 2.09 -6.61 -5.34
N ARG A 37 2.15 -7.02 -6.62
CA ARG A 37 1.56 -8.29 -7.07
C ARG A 37 2.26 -9.49 -6.45
N GLU A 38 3.59 -9.45 -6.33
CA GLU A 38 4.37 -10.49 -5.65
C GLU A 38 3.94 -10.64 -4.19
N GLY A 39 3.79 -9.51 -3.46
CA GLY A 39 3.31 -9.52 -2.08
C GLY A 39 1.85 -9.98 -1.92
N ASP A 40 0.99 -9.74 -2.90
CA ASP A 40 -0.40 -10.22 -2.89
C ASP A 40 -0.45 -11.76 -3.08
N HIS A 41 0.43 -12.32 -3.91
CA HIS A 41 0.58 -13.78 -4.04
C HIS A 41 1.08 -14.43 -2.74
N PHE A 42 2.13 -13.88 -2.13
CA PHE A 42 2.65 -14.37 -0.85
C PHE A 42 1.56 -14.42 0.24
N ARG A 43 0.73 -13.38 0.34
CA ARG A 43 -0.40 -13.35 1.28
C ARG A 43 -1.45 -14.43 0.99
N ALA A 44 -1.69 -14.75 -0.27
CA ALA A 44 -2.61 -15.83 -0.63
C ALA A 44 -2.06 -17.19 -0.17
N VAL A 45 -0.76 -17.44 -0.39
CA VAL A 45 -0.08 -18.66 0.07
C VAL A 45 -0.14 -18.77 1.59
N MET A 46 0.19 -17.72 2.34
CA MET A 46 0.11 -17.74 3.81
C MET A 46 -1.31 -18.03 4.31
N ARG A 47 -2.35 -17.48 3.67
CA ARG A 47 -3.75 -17.78 4.03
C ARG A 47 -4.13 -19.24 3.75
N ALA A 48 -3.68 -19.79 2.62
CA ALA A 48 -3.90 -21.19 2.29
C ALA A 48 -3.23 -22.10 3.34
N LEU A 49 -1.97 -21.83 3.67
CA LEU A 49 -1.24 -22.58 4.70
C LEU A 49 -1.98 -22.63 6.03
N VAL A 50 -2.51 -21.50 6.51
CA VAL A 50 -3.30 -21.45 7.75
C VAL A 50 -4.62 -22.20 7.63
N THR A 51 -5.26 -22.15 6.46
CA THR A 51 -6.54 -22.83 6.21
C THR A 51 -6.38 -24.35 6.17
N ASP A 52 -5.22 -24.83 5.71
CA ASP A 52 -4.88 -26.25 5.61
C ASP A 52 -4.43 -26.85 6.96
N LEU A 53 -4.19 -26.03 7.99
CA LEU A 53 -3.87 -26.52 9.33
C LEU A 53 -5.11 -27.14 9.99
N ASN A 54 -4.91 -28.28 10.65
CA ASN A 54 -5.96 -28.92 11.44
C ASN A 54 -6.02 -28.32 12.85
N PRO A 55 -7.13 -27.67 13.26
CA PRO A 55 -7.25 -27.05 14.58
C PRO A 55 -7.22 -28.04 15.75
N ASP A 56 -7.45 -29.34 15.50
CA ASP A 56 -7.42 -30.38 16.53
C ASP A 56 -6.01 -30.95 16.78
N ASP A 57 -5.00 -30.54 15.99
CA ASP A 57 -3.63 -30.98 16.18
C ASP A 57 -3.06 -30.44 17.51
N SER A 58 -2.39 -31.29 18.29
CA SER A 58 -1.79 -30.91 19.59
C SER A 58 -0.70 -29.83 19.47
N ASP A 59 -0.15 -29.65 18.27
CA ASP A 59 0.87 -28.65 17.93
C ASP A 59 0.34 -27.55 16.99
N TYR A 60 -0.98 -27.38 16.88
CA TYR A 60 -1.62 -26.39 15.99
C TYR A 60 -1.07 -24.96 16.17
N GLU A 61 -0.94 -24.49 17.42
CA GLU A 61 -0.42 -23.14 17.69
C GLU A 61 1.05 -22.98 17.26
N VAL A 62 1.85 -24.04 17.39
CA VAL A 62 3.25 -24.04 16.95
C VAL A 62 3.32 -23.99 15.42
N LYS A 63 2.47 -24.76 14.73
CA LYS A 63 2.35 -24.74 13.27
C LYS A 63 1.84 -23.39 12.74
N LEU A 64 1.01 -22.69 13.51
CA LEU A 64 0.48 -21.37 13.15
C LEU A 64 1.52 -20.26 13.28
N HIS A 65 2.52 -20.42 14.15
CA HIS A 65 3.50 -19.39 14.46
C HIS A 65 4.33 -18.94 13.25
N ASP A 66 4.93 -19.87 12.51
CA ASP A 66 5.77 -19.56 11.34
C ASP A 66 5.02 -18.79 10.23
N PRO A 67 3.83 -19.21 9.75
CA PRO A 67 3.10 -18.44 8.75
C PRO A 67 2.64 -17.07 9.28
N ALA A 68 2.34 -16.95 10.58
CA ALA A 68 2.00 -15.68 11.21
C ALA A 68 3.18 -14.70 11.23
N GLU A 69 4.37 -15.13 11.67
CA GLU A 69 5.58 -14.30 11.68
C GLU A 69 5.97 -13.84 10.27
N ARG A 70 5.92 -14.77 9.31
CA ARG A 70 6.20 -14.48 7.90
C ARG A 70 5.22 -13.47 7.32
N ALA A 71 3.93 -13.60 7.64
CA ALA A 71 2.92 -12.62 7.25
C ALA A 71 3.16 -11.24 7.87
N ALA A 72 3.59 -11.18 9.14
CA ALA A 72 3.91 -9.93 9.83
C ALA A 72 5.13 -9.23 9.22
N ALA A 73 6.19 -9.98 8.91
CA ALA A 73 7.38 -9.45 8.22
C ALA A 73 7.00 -8.86 6.85
N ALA A 74 6.27 -9.60 6.03
CA ALA A 74 5.81 -9.12 4.72
C ALA A 74 4.87 -7.91 4.82
N ALA A 75 4.04 -7.82 5.86
CA ALA A 75 3.21 -6.64 6.12
C ALA A 75 4.04 -5.40 6.47
N THR A 76 5.11 -5.58 7.24
CA THR A 76 6.07 -4.52 7.59
C THR A 76 6.78 -4.00 6.34
N GLU A 77 7.35 -4.90 5.53
CA GLU A 77 8.02 -4.56 4.28
C GLU A 77 7.09 -3.82 3.32
N LYS A 78 5.85 -4.31 3.16
CA LYS A 78 4.84 -3.64 2.32
C LYS A 78 4.54 -2.22 2.79
N THR A 79 4.45 -2.01 4.10
CA THR A 79 4.17 -0.69 4.68
C THR A 79 5.32 0.29 4.42
N LEU A 80 6.55 -0.16 4.67
CA LEU A 80 7.76 0.63 4.40
C LEU A 80 7.88 0.95 2.91
N PHE A 81 7.60 -0.03 2.04
CA PHE A 81 7.59 0.17 0.61
C PHE A 81 6.58 1.23 0.19
N ILE A 82 5.33 1.17 0.65
CA ILE A 82 4.32 2.21 0.36
C ILE A 82 4.82 3.58 0.81
N GLY A 83 5.41 3.68 2.01
CA GLY A 83 5.97 4.93 2.51
C GLY A 83 7.06 5.49 1.61
N LYS A 84 7.95 4.62 1.12
CA LYS A 84 8.98 4.99 0.14
C LYS A 84 8.36 5.49 -1.16
N VAL A 85 7.43 4.75 -1.77
CA VAL A 85 6.83 5.18 -3.04
C VAL A 85 6.09 6.51 -2.90
N LYS A 86 5.39 6.73 -1.78
CA LYS A 86 4.79 8.04 -1.50
C LYS A 86 5.83 9.15 -1.46
N LYS A 87 6.95 8.93 -0.75
CA LYS A 87 8.06 9.88 -0.68
C LYS A 87 8.63 10.18 -2.07
N ASP A 88 8.81 9.15 -2.90
CA ASP A 88 9.34 9.27 -4.25
C ASP A 88 8.40 10.14 -5.12
N VAL A 89 7.07 9.93 -5.03
CA VAL A 89 6.09 10.79 -5.71
C VAL A 89 6.16 12.24 -5.21
N TYR A 90 6.21 12.47 -3.89
CA TYR A 90 6.30 13.84 -3.35
C TYR A 90 7.56 14.57 -3.86
N ALA A 91 8.68 13.86 -4.03
CA ALA A 91 9.92 14.44 -4.53
C ALA A 91 9.83 14.92 -6.00
N LEU A 92 8.89 14.38 -6.79
CA LEU A 92 8.63 14.83 -8.16
C LEU A 92 7.86 16.15 -8.21
N LEU A 93 7.08 16.43 -7.18
CA LEU A 93 6.10 17.51 -7.19
C LEU A 93 6.69 18.83 -6.69
N THR A 94 6.22 19.94 -7.26
CA THR A 94 6.46 21.28 -6.72
C THR A 94 5.73 21.47 -5.39
N ALA A 95 6.13 22.47 -4.60
CA ALA A 95 5.47 22.78 -3.34
C ALA A 95 3.96 23.08 -3.50
N GLU A 96 3.56 23.66 -4.63
CA GLU A 96 2.16 23.95 -4.95
C GLU A 96 1.38 22.66 -5.29
N GLN A 97 1.97 21.79 -6.11
CA GLN A 97 1.40 20.49 -6.45
C GLN A 97 1.26 19.59 -5.21
N GLN A 98 2.24 19.62 -4.29
CA GLN A 98 2.17 18.90 -3.01
C GLN A 98 0.99 19.38 -2.14
N LYS A 99 0.80 20.70 -2.02
CA LYS A 99 -0.33 21.27 -1.27
C LYS A 99 -1.68 20.88 -1.88
N GLU A 100 -1.78 20.89 -3.21
CA GLU A 100 -3.01 20.48 -3.90
C GLU A 100 -3.28 18.98 -3.72
N LEU A 101 -2.24 18.14 -3.77
CA LEU A 101 -2.33 16.71 -3.47
C LEU A 101 -2.88 16.47 -2.06
N GLU A 102 -2.33 17.15 -1.05
CA GLU A 102 -2.76 17.05 0.34
C GLU A 102 -4.21 17.48 0.52
N LYS A 103 -4.61 18.60 -0.09
CA LYS A 103 -5.99 19.10 -0.07
C LYS A 103 -6.97 18.08 -0.66
N ARG A 104 -6.63 17.49 -1.81
CA ARG A 104 -7.45 16.45 -2.46
C ARG A 104 -7.51 15.16 -1.64
N MET A 105 -6.43 14.82 -0.95
CA MET A 105 -6.39 13.67 -0.04
C MET A 105 -7.20 13.90 1.25
N ALA A 106 -7.17 15.12 1.81
CA ALA A 106 -7.88 15.50 3.03
C ALA A 106 -9.41 15.48 2.89
N GLY A 107 -9.94 15.67 1.67
CA GLY A 107 -11.37 15.63 1.37
C GLY A 107 -12.09 14.32 1.78
N ARG A 108 -11.35 13.25 2.07
CA ARG A 108 -11.88 11.99 2.63
C ARG A 108 -11.68 11.83 4.14
N MET A 109 -10.59 12.33 4.73
CA MET A 109 -10.36 12.24 6.19
C MET A 109 -11.33 13.12 6.99
N GLY A 110 -11.79 14.24 6.43
CA GLY A 110 -12.83 15.07 7.04
C GLY A 110 -14.16 14.34 7.26
N LYS A 111 -14.49 13.31 6.47
CA LYS A 111 -15.73 12.53 6.63
C LYS A 111 -15.63 11.41 7.67
N MET A 112 -14.43 11.11 8.17
CA MET A 112 -14.18 10.07 9.17
C MET A 112 -14.16 10.65 10.60
N ASN A 113 -13.81 11.93 10.75
CA ASN A 113 -13.85 12.65 12.03
C ASN A 113 -15.23 13.26 12.38
N CYS A 114 -16.15 13.41 11.42
CA CYS A 114 -17.50 13.95 11.67
C CYS A 114 -18.53 12.90 12.15
N LYS A 115 -18.12 11.64 12.38
CA LYS A 115 -19.02 10.59 12.93
C LYS A 115 -18.88 10.38 14.45
N ASN A 116 -17.95 11.10 15.10
CA ASN A 116 -17.72 11.05 16.55
C ASN A 116 -17.85 12.45 17.19
N LYS A 117 -18.89 13.21 16.84
CA LYS A 117 -19.34 14.37 17.61
C LYS A 117 -20.85 14.40 17.66
#